data_AF-A0A2C9VJK7-F1
#
_entry.id   AF-A0A2C9VJK7-F1
#
_cell.length_a   1.000
_cell.length_b   1.000
_cell.length_c   1.000
_cell.angle_alpha   90.00
_cell.angle_beta   90.00
_cell.angle_gamma   90.00
#
_symmetry.space_group_name_H-M   'P 1'
#
loop_
_entity.id
_entity.type
_entity.pdbx_description
1 polymer ?
#
loop_
_entity_poly.entity_id
_entity_poly.type
_entity_poly.pdbx_seq_one_letter_code
_entity_poly.pdbx_strand_id
1 'polypeptide(L)' 'MKTVTGKIVSSTPVPIYKASSILSNFASTETGASQAVSAYLRRATAAFDELSRLHPKPDRKKRKKRRKDKSDASATVTD' A
#
# COMPACT_ATOMS: atom_id res chain seq x y z
N MET A 1 -31.11 12.39 10.11
CA MET A 1 -29.93 12.38 9.20
C MET A 1 -30.43 12.23 7.78
N LYS A 2 -29.94 13.02 6.81
CA LYS A 2 -30.26 12.82 5.40
C LYS A 2 -29.35 11.71 4.84
N THR A 3 -29.91 10.76 4.11
CA THR A 3 -29.12 9.69 3.48
C THR A 3 -28.37 10.27 2.30
N VAL A 4 -27.04 10.30 2.38
CA VAL A 4 -26.19 10.61 1.23
C VAL A 4 -26.08 9.33 0.39
N THR A 5 -26.43 9.41 -0.89
CA THR A 5 -26.27 8.31 -1.83
C THR A 5 -25.20 8.66 -2.86
N GLY A 6 -24.45 7.65 -3.31
CA GLY A 6 -23.39 7.82 -4.30
C GLY A 6 -23.18 6.52 -5.08
N LYS A 7 -22.61 6.63 -6.28
CA LYS A 7 -22.23 5.48 -7.12
C LYS A 7 -20.72 5.50 -7.34
N ILE A 8 -20.10 4.33 -7.39
CA ILE A 8 -18.68 4.19 -7.71
C ILE A 8 -18.51 4.41 -9.21
N VAL A 9 -17.76 5.46 -9.60
CA VAL A 9 -17.48 5.76 -11.02
C VAL A 9 -16.20 5.06 -11.49
N SER A 10 -15.23 4.86 -10.59
CA SER A 10 -13.95 4.20 -10.90
C SER A 10 -13.31 3.65 -9.62
N SER A 11 -12.47 2.62 -9.75
CA SER A 11 -11.66 2.07 -8.66
C SER A 11 -10.28 1.66 -9.18
N THR A 12 -9.25 1.95 -8.39
CA THR A 12 -7.85 1.60 -8.71
C THR A 12 -7.26 0.79 -7.57
N PRO A 13 -6.77 -0.44 -7.82
CA PRO A 13 -6.11 -1.23 -6.80
C PRO A 13 -4.86 -0.54 -6.24
N VAL A 14 -4.64 -0.65 -4.93
CA VAL A 14 -3.45 -0.13 -4.25
C VAL A 14 -2.72 -1.24 -3.50
N PRO A 15 -1.38 -1.17 -3.36
CA PRO A 15 -0.63 -2.09 -2.51
C PRO A 15 -1.04 -1.99 -1.03
N ILE A 16 -0.91 -3.08 -0.28
CA ILE A 16 -1.31 -3.19 1.13
C ILE A 16 -0.66 -2.12 2.01
N TYR A 17 0.65 -1.90 1.89
CA TYR A 17 1.34 -0.85 2.66
C TYR A 17 0.76 0.56 2.41
N LYS A 18 0.22 0.79 1.20
CA LYS A 18 -0.37 2.07 0.83
C LYS A 18 -1.78 2.18 1.41
N ALA A 19 -2.54 1.08 1.42
CA ALA A 19 -3.83 1.02 2.09
C ALA A 19 -3.71 1.29 3.60
N SER A 20 -2.73 0.67 4.29
CA SER A 20 -2.47 0.93 5.72
C SER A 20 -2.15 2.41 5.97
N SER A 21 -1.28 3.01 5.16
CA SER A 21 -0.95 4.44 5.28
C SER A 21 -2.15 5.36 5.04
N ILE A 22 -3.02 5.06 4.06
CA ILE A 22 -4.23 5.85 3.81
C ILE A 22 -5.18 5.77 5.00
N LEU A 23 -5.43 4.58 5.54
CA LEU A 23 -6.32 4.37 6.68
C LEU A 23 -5.79 5.01 7.96
N SER A 24 -4.47 4.91 8.21
CA SER A 24 -3.83 5.54 9.35
C SER A 24 -4.00 7.06 9.32
N ASN A 25 -3.68 7.69 8.18
CA ASN A 25 -3.87 9.13 8.00
C ASN A 25 -5.33 9.53 8.19
N PHE A 26 -6.27 8.80 7.60
CA PHE A 26 -7.69 9.09 7.73
C PHE A 26 -8.17 8.98 9.20
N ALA A 27 -7.76 7.93 9.91
CA ALA A 27 -8.11 7.71 11.30
C ALA A 27 -7.52 8.77 12.26
N SER A 28 -6.42 9.43 11.88
CA SER A 28 -5.84 10.54 12.64
C SER A 28 -6.53 11.88 12.40
N THR A 29 -7.38 12.01 11.38
CA THR A 29 -8.12 13.26 11.13
C THR A 29 -9.36 13.38 12.00
N GLU A 30 -9.71 14.60 12.39
CA GLU A 30 -10.97 14.89 13.09
C GLU A 30 -12.13 14.87 12.09
N THR A 31 -12.95 13.82 12.17
CA THR A 31 -14.00 13.52 11.17
C THR A 31 -15.42 13.73 11.71
N GLY A 32 -15.58 14.06 12.99
CA GLY A 32 -16.90 14.10 13.65
C GLY A 32 -17.62 12.75 13.70
N ALA A 33 -16.90 11.64 13.46
CA ALA A 33 -17.47 10.31 13.43
C ALA A 33 -17.90 9.83 14.83
N SER A 34 -18.90 8.95 14.87
CA SER A 34 -19.33 8.34 16.14
C SER A 34 -18.23 7.45 16.72
N GLN A 35 -18.26 7.24 18.04
CA GLN A 35 -17.27 6.41 18.74
C GLN A 35 -17.16 4.99 18.17
N ALA A 36 -18.28 4.41 17.72
CA ALA A 36 -18.31 3.09 17.10
C ALA A 36 -17.53 3.06 15.76
N VAL A 37 -17.71 4.10 14.93
CA VAL A 37 -16.98 4.24 13.65
C VAL A 37 -15.49 4.48 13.92
N SER A 38 -15.15 5.34 14.88
CA SER A 38 -13.76 5.58 15.26
C SER A 38 -13.07 4.32 15.77
N ALA A 39 -13.76 3.50 16.58
CA ALA A 39 -13.25 2.22 17.04
C ALA A 39 -13.05 1.22 15.89
N TYR A 40 -13.97 1.17 14.92
CA TYR A 40 -13.83 0.36 13.71
C TYR A 40 -12.59 0.78 12.90
N LEU A 41 -12.42 2.08 12.65
CA LEU A 41 -11.28 2.60 11.88
C LEU A 41 -9.96 2.24 12.56
N ARG A 42 -9.84 2.39 13.89
CA ARG A 42 -8.63 2.00 14.62
C ARG A 42 -8.31 0.50 14.48
N ARG A 43 -9.31 -0.37 14.58
CA ARG A 43 -9.14 -1.83 14.38
C ARG A 43 -8.73 -2.15 12.95
N ALA A 44 -9.35 -1.51 11.97
CA ALA A 44 -9.01 -1.69 10.56
C ALA A 44 -7.57 -1.25 10.28
N THR A 45 -7.15 -0.08 10.76
CA THR A 45 -5.76 0.39 10.63
C THR A 45 -4.77 -0.62 11.21
N ALA A 46 -5.02 -1.13 12.43
CA ALA A 46 -4.16 -2.15 13.05
C ALA A 46 -4.05 -3.43 12.20
N ALA A 47 -5.15 -3.94 11.68
CA ALA A 47 -5.16 -5.13 10.82
C ALA A 47 -4.38 -4.92 9.51
N PHE A 48 -4.53 -3.75 8.88
CA PHE A 48 -3.78 -3.42 7.67
C PHE A 48 -2.29 -3.20 7.94
N ASP A 49 -1.92 -2.67 9.10
CA ASP A 49 -0.53 -2.53 9.51
C ASP A 49 0.13 -3.91 9.71
N GLU A 50 -0.54 -4.84 10.36
CA GLU A 50 -0.10 -6.24 10.47
C GLU A 50 0.06 -6.90 9.10
N LEU A 51 -0.95 -6.75 8.23
CA LEU A 51 -0.92 -7.30 6.89
C LEU A 51 0.23 -6.70 6.05
N SER A 52 0.55 -5.42 6.25
CA SER A 52 1.68 -4.77 5.57
C SER A 52 3.04 -5.33 5.99
N ARG A 53 3.16 -5.85 7.21
CA ARG A 53 4.37 -6.52 7.70
C ARG A 53 4.51 -7.92 7.12
N LEU A 54 3.38 -8.63 6.93
CA LEU A 54 3.35 -9.95 6.27
C LEU A 54 3.59 -9.86 4.76
N HIS A 55 3.15 -8.77 4.13
CA HIS A 55 3.37 -8.48 2.71
C HIS A 55 4.28 -7.25 2.53
N PRO A 56 5.58 -7.39 2.88
CA PRO A 56 6.50 -6.27 2.85
C PRO A 56 6.63 -5.71 1.45
N LYS A 57 6.91 -4.40 1.38
CA LYS A 57 7.13 -3.68 0.13
C LYS A 57 8.10 -4.45 -0.77
N PRO A 58 7.81 -4.61 -2.07
CA PRO A 58 8.76 -5.21 -2.99
C PRO A 58 10.05 -4.39 -2.98
N ASP A 59 11.12 -5.04 -2.53
CA ASP A 59 12.38 -4.41 -2.21
C ASP A 59 13.06 -3.89 -3.49
N ARG A 60 12.92 -2.58 -3.75
CA ARG A 60 13.43 -1.93 -4.97
C ARG A 60 14.95 -2.08 -5.13
N LYS A 61 15.68 -2.40 -4.04
CA LYS A 61 17.14 -2.55 -4.04
C LYS A 61 17.64 -3.83 -4.73
N LYS A 62 16.87 -4.93 -4.73
CA LYS A 62 17.31 -6.20 -5.37
C LYS A 62 17.31 -6.15 -6.91
N ARG A 63 16.55 -5.23 -7.52
CA ARG A 63 16.48 -5.11 -9.00
C ARG A 63 17.68 -4.42 -9.64
N LYS A 64 18.50 -3.67 -8.90
CA LYS A 64 19.72 -3.05 -9.46
C LYS A 64 20.90 -4.02 -9.57
N LYS A 65 21.00 -5.02 -8.69
CA LYS A 65 22.12 -5.98 -8.72
C LYS A 65 22.04 -6.91 -9.93
N ARG A 66 20.85 -7.43 -10.25
CA ARG A 66 20.62 -8.30 -11.42
C ARG A 66 20.77 -7.65 -12.79
N ARG A 67 20.80 -6.32 -12.89
CA ARG A 67 21.10 -5.62 -14.15
C ARG A 67 22.59 -5.36 -14.36
N LYS A 68 23.39 -5.37 -13.29
CA LYS A 68 24.85 -5.17 -13.38
C LYS A 68 25.56 -6.47 -13.76
N ASP A 69 25.07 -7.61 -13.30
CA ASP A 69 25.67 -8.92 -13.62
C ASP A 69 25.36 -9.41 -15.05
N LYS A 70 24.45 -8.75 -15.79
CA LYS A 70 24.06 -9.16 -17.15
C LYS A 70 24.67 -8.30 -18.27
N SER A 71 25.37 -7.22 -17.94
CA SER A 71 26.06 -6.37 -18.91
C SER A 71 27.53 -6.78 -19.15
N ASP A 72 28.12 -7.59 -18.28
CA ASP A 72 29.52 -8.06 -18.41
C ASP A 72 29.66 -9.44 -19.10
N ALA A 73 28.55 -10.13 -19.41
CA ALA A 73 28.60 -11.47 -19.99
C ALA A 73 28.44 -11.52 -21.53
N SER A 74 28.34 -10.38 -22.22
CA SER A 74 28.10 -10.34 -23.68
C SER A 74 29.24 -9.73 -24.49
N ALA A 75 30.45 -9.59 -23.94
CA ALA A 75 31.56 -8.90 -24.60
C ALA A 75 32.85 -9.73 -24.64
N THR A 76 32.80 -10.97 -25.13
CA THR A 76 33.99 -11.70 -25.62
C THR A 76 33.59 -13.00 -26.34
N VAL A 77 33.14 -12.92 -27.59
CA VAL A 77 33.43 -13.92 -28.64
C VAL A 77 33.29 -13.21 -30.00
N THR A 78 34.41 -12.91 -30.66
CA THR A 78 34.54 -12.84 -32.13
C THR A 78 36.02 -12.91 -32.49
N ASP A 79 36.33 -13.92 -33.31
CA ASP A 79 37.53 -14.28 -34.10
C ASP A 79 38.95 -13.96 -33.58
#